data_AF-A0A351ENZ6-F1
#
_entry.id   AF-A0A351ENZ6-F1
#
_cell.length_a   1.000
_cell.length_b   1.000
_cell.length_c   1.000
_cell.angle_alpha   90.00
_cell.angle_beta   90.00
_cell.angle_gamma   90.00
#
_symmetry.space_group_name_H-M   'P 1'
#
loop_
_entity.id
_entity.type
_entity.pdbx_description
1 polymer ?
#
loop_
_entity_poly.entity_id
_entity_poly.type
_entity_poly.pdbx_seq_one_letter_code
_entity_poly.pdbx_strand_id
1 'polypeptide(L)'
;MWSGGAADAAFGPLSGDVAGVELVDHERLAEMASIEFASPQGLSAAAGGIIHAEGVNSEHQIAWLIECAIRDEVRLEENHDDFVLSRGPAEPDPAVAGRLRAIFAGGVNRIELGTYDSGFAAAWEGLATELEEWREASGLWDQRGHQRRSSAQVFGVLGAFVGLVLAAVGGGLANRFGPVWVVLCAVGALLAGASLAALIRSWELPIRTPQGSARWIQIESFRRSIAASEARHA
;
A
#
# COMPACT_ATOMS: atom_id res chain seq x y z
N MET A 1 -29.11 9.67 2.62
CA MET A 1 -29.40 9.95 4.04
C MET A 1 -30.20 8.76 4.56
N TRP A 2 -29.56 7.89 5.37
CA TRP A 2 -30.07 6.82 6.26
C TRP A 2 -28.80 6.26 6.93
N SER A 3 -28.52 6.72 8.15
CA SER A 3 -28.81 6.05 9.43
C SER A 3 -27.82 4.93 9.72
N GLY A 4 -26.77 5.31 10.44
CA GLY A 4 -25.70 4.44 10.92
C GLY A 4 -26.22 3.20 11.63
N GLY A 5 -25.69 2.05 11.20
CA GLY A 5 -25.88 0.78 11.90
C GLY A 5 -25.09 0.74 13.21
N ALA A 6 -25.15 -0.39 13.91
CA ALA A 6 -24.52 -0.59 15.23
C ALA A 6 -23.01 -0.26 15.28
N ALA A 7 -22.32 -0.26 14.14
CA ALA A 7 -20.94 0.20 14.02
C ALA A 7 -20.79 1.72 14.25
N ASP A 8 -21.76 2.54 13.84
CA ASP A 8 -21.75 4.01 14.01
C ASP A 8 -21.99 4.40 15.48
N ALA A 9 -22.65 3.53 16.25
CA ALA A 9 -22.88 3.72 17.69
C ALA A 9 -21.63 3.45 18.56
N ALA A 10 -20.65 2.71 18.06
CA ALA A 10 -19.41 2.41 18.79
C ALA A 10 -18.38 3.56 18.74
N PHE A 11 -18.56 4.54 17.84
CA PHE A 11 -17.58 5.61 17.60
C PHE A 11 -18.03 7.01 18.06
N GLY A 12 -19.14 7.11 18.79
CA GLY A 12 -19.58 8.33 19.46
C GLY A 12 -20.04 9.47 18.52
N PRO A 13 -20.91 10.38 18.97
CA PRO A 13 -21.30 11.51 18.16
C PRO A 13 -20.11 12.44 17.94
N LEU A 14 -19.99 13.01 16.73
CA LEU A 14 -19.12 14.14 16.39
C LEU A 14 -19.57 15.42 17.13
N SER A 15 -19.64 15.36 18.47
CA SER A 15 -20.07 16.44 19.34
C SER A 15 -18.89 16.92 20.17
N GLY A 16 -18.19 17.93 19.64
CA GLY A 16 -17.64 19.04 20.43
C GLY A 16 -16.44 18.80 21.34
N ASP A 17 -16.09 17.55 21.66
CA ASP A 17 -14.82 17.19 22.29
C ASP A 17 -14.00 16.46 21.23
N VAL A 18 -12.89 17.07 20.78
CA VAL A 18 -11.97 16.40 19.87
C VAL A 18 -11.36 15.25 20.68
N ALA A 19 -11.89 14.04 20.50
CA ALA A 19 -11.28 12.84 21.05
C ALA A 19 -9.78 12.92 20.75
N GLY A 20 -8.95 12.84 21.80
CA GLY A 20 -7.51 12.99 21.67
C GLY A 20 -6.98 12.00 20.64
N VAL A 21 -6.38 12.50 19.56
CA VAL A 21 -5.70 11.65 18.58
C VAL A 21 -4.30 11.38 19.12
N GLU A 22 -4.04 10.13 19.47
CA GLU A 22 -2.73 9.67 19.92
C GLU A 22 -2.01 8.89 18.81
N LEU A 23 -0.70 9.11 18.68
CA LEU A 23 0.14 8.30 17.82
C LEU A 23 0.48 7.01 18.55
N VAL A 24 0.11 5.88 17.94
CA VAL A 24 0.27 4.55 18.52
C VAL A 24 1.08 3.70 17.55
N ASP A 25 2.01 2.90 18.07
CA ASP A 25 2.76 1.95 17.25
C ASP A 25 1.88 0.78 16.77
N HIS A 26 2.40 -0.02 15.83
CA HIS A 26 1.64 -1.09 15.21
C HIS A 26 1.26 -2.21 16.20
N GLU A 27 2.13 -2.52 17.16
CA GLU A 27 1.90 -3.58 18.14
C GLU A 27 0.79 -3.19 19.10
N ARG A 28 0.86 -1.97 19.65
CA ARG A 28 -0.16 -1.43 20.53
C ARG A 28 -1.50 -1.24 19.82
N LEU A 29 -1.50 -0.90 18.53
CA LEU A 29 -2.72 -0.87 17.73
C LEU A 29 -3.30 -2.28 17.51
N ALA A 30 -2.45 -3.29 17.34
CA ALA A 30 -2.86 -4.69 17.22
C ALA A 30 -3.50 -5.24 18.51
N GLU A 31 -3.09 -4.75 19.68
CA GLU A 31 -3.72 -5.09 20.97
C GLU A 31 -5.16 -4.56 21.07
N MET A 32 -5.49 -3.48 20.36
CA MET A 32 -6.84 -2.92 20.34
C MET A 32 -7.81 -3.73 19.48
N ALA A 33 -7.31 -4.62 18.61
CA ALA A 33 -8.15 -5.47 17.78
C ALA A 33 -8.75 -6.64 18.60
N SER A 34 -10.07 -6.63 18.73
CA SER A 34 -10.85 -7.74 19.28
C SER A 34 -11.06 -8.83 18.21
N ILE A 35 -11.78 -9.91 18.52
CA ILE A 35 -12.17 -10.91 17.52
C ILE A 35 -13.52 -10.50 16.93
N GLU A 36 -13.59 -10.32 15.62
CA GLU A 36 -14.82 -9.97 14.91
C GLU A 36 -15.11 -10.98 13.81
N PHE A 37 -16.32 -11.54 13.78
CA PHE A 37 -16.73 -12.56 12.81
C PHE A 37 -17.34 -11.98 11.53
N ALA A 38 -17.71 -10.70 11.54
CA ALA A 38 -18.29 -10.05 10.37
C ALA A 38 -17.18 -9.61 9.41
N SER A 39 -17.36 -9.90 8.12
CA SER A 39 -16.48 -9.34 7.08
C SER A 39 -16.55 -7.81 7.09
N PRO A 40 -15.41 -7.10 6.95
CA PRO A 40 -15.39 -5.65 6.85
C PRO A 40 -16.27 -5.15 5.69
N GLN A 41 -17.38 -4.48 6.01
CA GLN A 41 -18.31 -4.04 4.98
C GLN A 41 -17.76 -2.88 4.13
N GLY A 42 -18.10 -2.91 2.84
CA GLY A 42 -17.73 -1.88 1.88
C GLY A 42 -16.24 -1.87 1.51
N LEU A 43 -15.56 -3.01 1.70
CA LEU A 43 -14.16 -3.17 1.40
C LEU A 43 -13.96 -4.43 0.56
N SER A 44 -13.19 -4.32 -0.53
CA SER A 44 -12.74 -5.48 -1.27
C SER A 44 -11.60 -6.18 -0.51
N ALA A 45 -11.40 -7.47 -0.75
CA ALA A 45 -10.29 -8.26 -0.23
C ALA A 45 -8.95 -7.67 -0.66
N ALA A 46 -8.84 -7.16 -1.90
CA ALA A 46 -7.67 -6.44 -2.36
C ALA A 46 -7.40 -5.18 -1.53
N ALA A 47 -8.43 -4.35 -1.31
CA ALA A 47 -8.33 -3.17 -0.46
C ALA A 47 -7.99 -3.52 0.99
N GLY A 48 -8.54 -4.62 1.52
CA GLY A 48 -8.26 -5.12 2.86
C GLY A 48 -6.81 -5.54 3.03
N GLY A 49 -6.28 -6.28 2.06
CA GLY A 49 -4.86 -6.64 2.01
C GLY A 49 -3.96 -5.42 1.98
N ILE A 50 -4.27 -4.43 1.14
CA ILE A 50 -3.49 -3.19 1.03
C ILE A 50 -3.48 -2.41 2.35
N ILE A 51 -4.62 -2.33 3.04
CA ILE A 51 -4.69 -1.67 4.35
C ILE A 51 -3.85 -2.44 5.36
N HIS A 52 -3.94 -3.77 5.38
CA HIS A 52 -3.22 -4.62 6.34
C HIS A 52 -1.70 -4.57 6.13
N ALA A 53 -1.24 -4.70 4.88
CA ALA A 53 0.16 -4.69 4.47
C ALA A 53 0.76 -3.27 4.32
N GLU A 54 -0.07 -2.23 4.44
CA GLU A 54 0.29 -0.82 4.25
C GLU A 54 0.86 -0.44 2.86
N GLY A 55 0.64 -1.28 1.85
CA GLY A 55 1.18 -1.10 0.50
C GLY A 55 0.55 -2.05 -0.52
N VAL A 56 0.83 -1.84 -1.80
CA VAL A 56 0.37 -2.70 -2.89
C VAL A 56 1.43 -3.74 -3.22
N ASN A 57 1.05 -5.02 -3.13
CA ASN A 57 1.88 -6.17 -3.48
C ASN A 57 1.13 -7.07 -4.48
N SER A 58 1.83 -8.05 -5.06
CA SER A 58 1.26 -9.01 -6.02
C SER A 58 0.06 -9.78 -5.47
N GLU A 59 0.06 -10.08 -4.17
CA GLU A 59 -1.02 -10.80 -3.49
C GLU A 59 -2.36 -10.03 -3.58
N HIS A 60 -2.32 -8.70 -3.62
CA HIS A 60 -3.53 -7.88 -3.70
C HIS A 60 -4.14 -7.89 -5.11
N GLN A 61 -3.30 -7.99 -6.14
CA GLN A 61 -3.78 -8.17 -7.52
C GLN A 61 -4.42 -9.55 -7.70
N ILE A 62 -3.84 -10.57 -7.06
CA ILE A 62 -4.42 -11.93 -7.04
C ILE A 62 -5.74 -11.92 -6.26
N ALA A 63 -5.79 -11.28 -5.09
CA ALA A 63 -7.03 -11.16 -4.31
C ALA A 63 -8.14 -10.48 -5.13
N TRP A 64 -7.81 -9.40 -5.85
CA TRP A 64 -8.73 -8.74 -6.78
C TRP A 64 -9.25 -9.69 -7.86
N LEU A 65 -8.37 -10.51 -8.45
CA LEU A 65 -8.75 -11.47 -9.47
C LEU A 65 -9.65 -12.58 -8.91
N ILE A 66 -9.36 -13.07 -7.70
CA ILE A 66 -10.18 -14.05 -6.99
C ILE A 66 -11.57 -13.48 -6.71
N GLU A 67 -11.68 -12.21 -6.31
CA GLU A 67 -12.99 -11.57 -6.11
C GLU A 67 -13.79 -11.42 -7.40
N CYS A 68 -13.12 -11.15 -8.52
CA CYS A 68 -13.78 -11.16 -9.83
C CYS A 68 -14.26 -12.57 -10.18
N ALA A 69 -13.48 -13.60 -9.85
CA ALA A 69 -13.85 -15.00 -10.07
C ALA A 69 -15.02 -15.44 -9.17
N ILE A 70 -15.03 -15.02 -7.90
CA ILE A 70 -16.14 -15.27 -6.95
C ILE A 70 -17.43 -14.63 -7.46
N ARG A 71 -17.34 -13.46 -8.10
CA ARG A 71 -18.49 -12.78 -8.74
C ARG A 71 -18.86 -13.33 -10.12
N ASP A 72 -18.19 -14.40 -10.58
CA ASP A 72 -18.35 -15.03 -11.90
C ASP A 72 -18.16 -14.03 -13.07
N GLU A 73 -17.33 -13.00 -12.87
CA GLU A 73 -16.94 -12.01 -13.89
C GLU A 73 -15.78 -12.52 -14.75
N VAL A 74 -14.98 -13.43 -14.17
CA VAL A 74 -13.89 -14.15 -14.83
C VAL A 74 -13.91 -15.61 -14.39
N ARG A 75 -13.31 -16.49 -15.20
CA ARG A 75 -13.09 -17.89 -14.85
C ARG A 75 -11.65 -18.27 -15.11
N LEU A 76 -11.12 -19.07 -14.21
CA LEU A 76 -9.81 -19.69 -14.36
C LEU A 76 -10.02 -21.19 -14.54
N GLU A 77 -9.69 -21.70 -15.71
CA GLU A 77 -9.85 -23.10 -16.08
C GLU A 77 -8.48 -23.72 -16.35
N GLU A 78 -8.28 -24.94 -15.85
CA GLU A 78 -7.10 -25.74 -16.18
C GLU A 78 -7.26 -26.33 -17.59
N ASN A 79 -6.20 -26.25 -18.39
CA ASN A 79 -6.14 -26.76 -19.75
C ASN A 79 -4.82 -27.54 -19.94
N HIS A 80 -4.89 -28.86 -19.81
CA HIS A 80 -3.72 -29.74 -19.78
C HIS A 80 -2.75 -29.35 -18.65
N ASP A 81 -1.59 -28.78 -18.99
CA ASP A 81 -0.56 -28.34 -18.03
C ASP A 81 -0.56 -26.81 -17.82
N ASP A 82 -1.49 -26.09 -18.45
CA ASP A 82 -1.60 -24.63 -18.40
C ASP A 82 -2.91 -24.15 -17.80
N PHE A 83 -2.95 -22.88 -17.40
CA PHE A 83 -4.18 -22.22 -16.94
C PHE A 83 -4.69 -21.24 -17.98
N VAL A 84 -6.00 -21.12 -18.04
CA VAL A 84 -6.67 -20.25 -18.99
C VAL A 84 -7.66 -19.35 -18.27
N LEU A 85 -7.42 -18.04 -18.39
CA LEU A 85 -8.29 -17.01 -17.88
C LEU A 85 -9.32 -16.62 -18.96
N SER A 86 -10.61 -16.74 -18.67
CA SER A 86 -11.69 -16.38 -19.57
C SER A 86 -12.68 -15.42 -18.93
N ARG A 87 -13.49 -14.74 -19.75
CA ARG A 87 -14.62 -13.95 -19.25
C ARG A 87 -15.67 -14.87 -18.67
N GLY A 88 -16.15 -14.53 -17.47
CA GLY A 88 -17.31 -15.16 -16.86
C GLY A 88 -18.62 -14.62 -17.47
N PRO A 89 -19.75 -15.25 -17.15
CA PRO A 89 -21.07 -14.86 -17.64
C PRO A 89 -21.67 -13.66 -16.90
N ALA A 90 -21.15 -13.29 -15.73
CA ALA A 90 -21.66 -12.13 -14.99
C ALA A 90 -21.21 -10.83 -15.66
N GLU A 91 -22.09 -9.83 -15.66
CA GLU A 91 -21.71 -8.48 -16.06
C GLU A 91 -20.74 -7.91 -15.01
N PRO A 92 -19.54 -7.44 -15.42
CA PRO A 92 -18.58 -6.91 -14.47
C PRO A 92 -19.08 -5.69 -13.71
N ASP A 93 -18.79 -5.63 -12.41
CA ASP A 93 -19.02 -4.44 -11.61
C ASP A 93 -18.32 -3.22 -12.25
N PRO A 94 -18.96 -2.03 -12.29
CA PRO A 94 -18.38 -0.82 -12.84
C PRO A 94 -16.96 -0.50 -12.34
N ALA A 95 -16.64 -0.83 -11.08
CA ALA A 95 -15.33 -0.60 -10.48
C ALA A 95 -14.20 -1.45 -11.10
N VAL A 96 -14.52 -2.61 -11.68
CA VAL A 96 -13.53 -3.54 -12.26
C VAL A 96 -13.66 -3.68 -13.78
N ALA A 97 -14.80 -3.28 -14.34
CA ALA A 97 -15.11 -3.42 -15.76
C ALA A 97 -14.06 -2.79 -16.69
N GLY A 98 -13.52 -1.62 -16.30
CA GLY A 98 -12.47 -0.94 -17.06
C GLY A 98 -11.19 -1.77 -17.16
N ARG A 99 -10.74 -2.31 -16.03
CA ARG A 99 -9.54 -3.13 -15.95
C ARG A 99 -9.70 -4.48 -16.65
N LEU A 100 -10.84 -5.15 -16.46
CA LEU A 100 -11.16 -6.37 -17.19
C LEU A 100 -11.23 -6.15 -18.71
N ARG A 101 -11.73 -4.98 -19.16
CA ARG A 101 -11.69 -4.61 -20.59
C ARG A 101 -10.26 -4.45 -21.11
N ALA A 102 -9.35 -3.91 -20.31
CA ALA A 102 -7.94 -3.80 -20.68
C ALA A 102 -7.25 -5.17 -20.73
N ILE A 103 -7.52 -6.05 -19.77
CA ILE A 103 -7.00 -7.43 -19.72
C ILE A 103 -7.45 -8.20 -20.98
N PHE A 104 -8.73 -8.13 -21.31
CA PHE A 104 -9.33 -8.80 -22.48
C PHE A 104 -9.39 -7.87 -23.71
N ALA A 105 -8.42 -6.98 -23.87
CA ALA A 105 -8.37 -6.08 -25.02
C ALA A 105 -8.21 -6.85 -26.34
N GLY A 106 -8.61 -6.24 -27.46
CA GLY A 106 -8.52 -6.88 -28.78
C GLY A 106 -9.62 -7.91 -29.10
N GLY A 107 -10.68 -7.99 -28.28
CA GLY A 107 -11.80 -8.91 -28.50
C GLY A 107 -11.51 -10.35 -28.05
N VAL A 108 -10.41 -10.54 -27.33
CA VAL A 108 -10.00 -11.83 -26.78
C VAL A 108 -10.88 -12.14 -25.56
N ASN A 109 -11.58 -13.27 -25.57
CA ASN A 109 -12.38 -13.73 -24.43
C ASN A 109 -11.65 -14.76 -23.55
N ARG A 110 -10.43 -15.15 -23.94
CA ARG A 110 -9.66 -16.25 -23.36
C ARG A 110 -8.15 -15.99 -23.48
N ILE A 111 -7.41 -16.04 -22.36
CA ILE A 111 -5.96 -15.77 -22.28
C ILE A 111 -5.27 -17.00 -21.66
N GLU A 112 -4.29 -17.56 -22.36
CA GLU A 112 -3.47 -18.67 -21.87
C GLU A 112 -2.32 -18.15 -21.00
N LEU A 113 -2.31 -18.49 -19.72
CA LEU A 113 -1.36 -17.96 -18.74
C LEU A 113 0.02 -18.63 -18.78
N GLY A 114 0.16 -19.73 -19.55
CA GLY A 114 1.44 -20.42 -19.78
C GLY A 114 2.38 -19.71 -20.75
N THR A 115 1.87 -18.72 -21.49
CA THR A 115 2.64 -17.94 -22.47
C THR A 115 2.68 -16.48 -22.11
N TYR A 116 3.82 -15.83 -22.37
CA TYR A 116 3.95 -14.40 -22.14
C TYR A 116 3.11 -13.60 -23.15
N ASP A 117 2.13 -12.86 -22.64
CA ASP A 117 1.35 -11.88 -23.39
C ASP A 117 1.66 -10.46 -22.88
N SER A 118 2.21 -9.61 -23.76
CA SER A 118 2.59 -8.24 -23.38
C SER A 118 1.40 -7.33 -23.10
N GLY A 119 0.25 -7.59 -23.73
CA GLY A 119 -0.99 -6.84 -23.49
C GLY A 119 -1.57 -7.16 -22.12
N PHE A 120 -1.59 -8.45 -21.77
CA PHE A 120 -1.93 -8.91 -20.43
C PHE A 120 -0.98 -8.32 -19.39
N ALA A 121 0.34 -8.40 -19.61
CA ALA A 121 1.34 -7.87 -18.68
C ALA A 121 1.14 -6.36 -18.43
N ALA A 122 0.91 -5.57 -19.49
CA ALA A 122 0.66 -4.14 -19.36
C ALA A 122 -0.68 -3.85 -18.64
N ALA A 123 -1.73 -4.63 -18.93
CA ALA A 123 -3.02 -4.49 -18.26
C ALA A 123 -2.92 -4.85 -16.77
N TRP A 124 -2.14 -5.88 -16.44
CA TRP A 124 -1.85 -6.34 -15.08
C TRP A 124 -1.02 -5.32 -14.30
N GLU A 125 0.03 -4.75 -14.90
CA GLU A 125 0.80 -3.66 -14.30
C GLU A 125 -0.10 -2.45 -14.01
N GLY A 126 -0.98 -2.09 -14.96
CA GLY A 126 -1.93 -1.02 -14.73
C GLY A 126 -2.95 -1.29 -13.60
N LEU A 127 -3.22 -2.55 -13.24
CA LEU A 127 -4.00 -2.86 -12.02
C LEU A 127 -3.21 -2.50 -10.76
N ALA A 128 -1.90 -2.77 -10.70
CA ALA A 128 -1.09 -2.33 -9.56
C ALA A 128 -1.12 -0.81 -9.42
N THR A 129 -1.03 -0.08 -10.53
CA THR A 129 -1.15 1.37 -10.55
C THR A 129 -2.52 1.84 -10.04
N GLU A 130 -3.62 1.26 -10.52
CA GLU A 130 -4.97 1.61 -10.03
C GLU A 130 -5.16 1.34 -8.53
N LEU A 131 -4.60 0.23 -8.03
CA LEU A 131 -4.63 -0.09 -6.60
C LEU A 131 -3.81 0.90 -5.76
N GLU A 132 -2.67 1.37 -6.29
CA GLU A 132 -1.85 2.39 -5.64
C GLU A 132 -2.54 3.76 -5.67
N GLU A 133 -3.13 4.14 -6.80
CA GLU A 133 -3.93 5.36 -6.92
C GLU A 133 -5.12 5.34 -5.96
N TRP A 134 -5.81 4.19 -5.83
CA TRP A 134 -6.85 4.00 -4.84
C TRP A 134 -6.30 4.18 -3.42
N ARG A 135 -5.15 3.57 -3.10
CA ARG A 135 -4.49 3.69 -1.79
C ARG A 135 -4.22 5.15 -1.46
N GLU A 136 -3.64 5.90 -2.39
CA GLU A 136 -3.35 7.33 -2.24
C GLU A 136 -4.62 8.19 -2.12
N ALA A 137 -5.68 7.88 -2.87
CA ALA A 137 -6.93 8.63 -2.87
C ALA A 137 -7.89 8.26 -1.71
N SER A 138 -7.67 7.13 -1.04
CA SER A 138 -8.58 6.56 -0.04
C SER A 138 -8.79 7.42 1.21
N GLY A 139 -7.87 8.35 1.51
CA GLY A 139 -7.87 9.15 2.75
C GLY A 139 -7.56 8.35 4.02
N LEU A 140 -7.17 7.07 3.88
CA LEU A 140 -6.82 6.20 5.02
C LEU A 140 -5.39 6.45 5.52
N TRP A 141 -4.55 7.12 4.73
CA TRP A 141 -3.22 7.57 5.09
C TRP A 141 -3.14 9.10 5.03
N ASP A 142 -2.33 9.70 5.90
CA ASP A 142 -2.13 11.15 5.90
C ASP A 142 -1.35 11.58 4.64
N GLN A 143 -2.02 12.31 3.76
CA GLN A 143 -1.44 12.85 2.53
C GLN A 143 -0.26 13.80 2.80
N ARG A 144 -0.24 14.48 3.96
CA ARG A 144 0.90 15.31 4.37
C ARG A 144 2.12 14.46 4.76
N GLY A 145 1.91 13.25 5.28
CA GLY A 145 2.96 12.26 5.51
C GLY A 145 3.58 11.77 4.20
N HIS A 146 2.77 11.53 3.17
CA HIS A 146 3.24 11.19 1.83
C HIS A 146 4.03 12.32 1.17
N GLN A 147 3.56 13.57 1.27
CA GLN A 147 4.30 14.75 0.77
C GLN A 147 5.64 14.94 1.49
N ARG A 148 5.68 14.70 2.81
CA ARG A 148 6.92 14.73 3.59
C ARG A 148 7.87 13.60 3.21
N ARG A 149 7.36 12.40 2.90
CA ARG A 149 8.15 11.28 2.37
C ARG A 149 8.76 11.63 1.02
N SER A 150 7.96 12.12 0.07
CA SER A 150 8.45 12.54 -1.25
C SER A 150 9.46 13.68 -1.12
N SER A 151 9.20 14.66 -0.26
CA SER A 151 10.15 15.76 0.02
C SER A 151 11.44 15.23 0.67
N ALA A 152 11.34 14.33 1.65
CA ALA A 152 12.50 13.71 2.28
C ALA A 152 13.31 12.87 1.29
N GLN A 153 12.66 12.25 0.30
CA GLN A 153 13.33 11.55 -0.79
C GLN A 153 14.06 12.50 -1.73
N VAL A 154 13.39 13.55 -2.21
CA VAL A 154 13.99 14.54 -3.12
C VAL A 154 15.12 15.31 -2.43
N PHE A 155 14.88 15.86 -1.24
CA PHE A 155 15.90 16.57 -0.46
C PHE A 155 16.98 15.64 0.09
N GLY A 156 16.66 14.37 0.37
CA GLY A 156 17.62 13.36 0.76
C GLY A 156 18.59 13.03 -0.37
N VAL A 157 18.10 12.84 -1.61
CA VAL A 157 18.97 12.61 -2.78
C VAL A 157 19.82 13.84 -3.07
N LEU A 158 19.22 15.03 -3.11
CA LEU A 158 19.95 16.28 -3.34
C LEU A 158 21.00 16.54 -2.24
N GLY A 159 20.62 16.38 -0.98
CA GLY A 159 21.49 16.58 0.17
C GLY A 159 22.64 15.57 0.21
N ALA A 160 22.39 14.31 -0.13
CA ALA A 160 23.43 13.29 -0.25
C ALA A 160 24.45 13.65 -1.33
N PHE A 161 23.99 14.12 -2.49
CA PHE A 161 24.87 14.54 -3.58
C PHE A 161 25.71 15.75 -3.20
N VAL A 162 25.09 16.81 -2.65
CA VAL A 162 25.79 18.01 -2.18
C VAL A 162 26.81 17.67 -1.09
N GLY A 163 26.43 16.83 -0.12
CA GLY A 163 27.32 16.39 0.94
C GLY A 163 28.54 15.64 0.41
N LEU A 164 28.35 14.75 -0.57
CA LEU A 164 29.44 13.99 -1.20
C LEU A 164 30.39 14.92 -1.98
N VAL A 165 29.85 15.88 -2.73
CA VAL A 165 30.66 16.90 -3.44
C VAL A 165 31.49 17.72 -2.45
N LEU A 166 30.88 18.20 -1.36
CA LEU A 166 31.60 18.93 -0.32
C LEU A 166 32.68 18.06 0.34
N ALA A 167 32.38 16.79 0.63
CA ALA A 167 33.35 15.87 1.19
C ALA A 167 34.57 15.69 0.26
N ALA A 168 34.33 15.49 -1.03
CA ALA A 168 35.38 15.33 -2.03
C ALA A 168 36.23 16.60 -2.21
N VAL A 169 35.59 17.77 -2.30
CA VAL A 169 36.29 19.07 -2.42
C VAL A 169 37.09 19.37 -1.15
N GLY A 170 36.50 19.13 0.04
CA GLY A 170 37.17 19.31 1.32
C GLY A 170 38.38 18.39 1.48
N GLY A 171 38.25 17.12 1.09
CA GLY A 171 39.37 16.17 1.07
C GLY A 171 40.49 16.59 0.12
N GLY A 172 40.14 17.03 -1.09
CA GLY A 172 41.11 17.53 -2.08
C GLY A 172 41.85 18.79 -1.61
N LEU A 173 41.12 19.74 -1.02
CA LEU A 173 41.71 20.97 -0.46
C LEU A 173 42.54 20.69 0.80
N ALA A 174 42.14 19.74 1.64
CA ALA A 174 42.91 19.33 2.82
C ALA A 174 44.27 18.74 2.42
N ASN A 175 44.28 17.91 1.37
CA ASN A 175 45.51 17.34 0.84
C ASN A 175 46.46 18.42 0.26
N ARG A 176 45.92 19.53 -0.27
CA ARG A 176 46.70 20.56 -0.96
C ARG A 176 47.10 21.75 -0.09
N PHE A 177 46.21 22.20 0.79
CA PHE A 177 46.31 23.47 1.52
C PHE A 177 46.28 23.31 3.05
N GLY A 178 46.27 22.08 3.55
CA GLY A 178 46.43 21.78 4.97
C GLY A 178 45.13 21.51 5.74
N PRO A 179 45.24 21.21 7.05
CA PRO A 179 44.21 20.50 7.82
C PRO A 179 42.94 21.31 8.10
N VAL A 180 42.95 22.64 7.94
CA VAL A 180 41.76 23.49 8.10
C VAL A 180 40.61 23.05 7.19
N TRP A 181 40.91 22.54 5.99
CA TRP A 181 39.91 22.07 5.03
C TRP A 181 39.28 20.71 5.39
N VAL A 182 39.84 19.99 6.37
CA VAL A 182 39.23 18.76 6.91
C VAL A 182 37.86 19.05 7.51
N VAL A 183 37.64 20.26 8.04
CA VAL A 183 36.33 20.69 8.55
C VAL A 183 35.27 20.64 7.45
N LEU A 184 35.61 21.11 6.24
CA LEU A 184 34.68 21.10 5.10
C LEU A 184 34.39 19.66 4.63
N CYS A 185 35.39 18.78 4.69
CA CYS A 185 35.22 17.35 4.43
C CYS A 185 34.25 16.71 5.44
N ALA A 186 34.44 16.99 6.73
CA ALA A 186 33.61 16.48 7.81
C ALA A 186 32.16 16.96 7.71
N VAL A 187 31.94 18.24 7.38
CA VAL A 187 30.59 18.80 7.16
C VAL A 187 29.92 18.11 5.97
N GLY A 188 30.62 17.90 4.85
CA GLY A 188 30.09 17.18 3.69
C GLY A 188 29.70 15.74 4.02
N ALA A 189 30.54 15.03 4.75
CA ALA A 189 30.27 13.66 5.18
C ALA A 189 29.07 13.55 6.14
N LEU A 190 28.95 14.48 7.09
CA LEU A 190 27.80 14.54 8.01
C LEU A 190 26.49 14.82 7.26
N LEU A 191 26.50 15.77 6.32
CA LEU A 191 25.34 16.06 5.48
C LEU A 191 24.94 14.84 4.65
N ALA A 192 25.90 14.19 3.99
CA ALA A 192 25.63 12.99 3.21
C ALA A 192 25.04 11.86 4.08
N GLY A 193 25.61 11.63 5.26
CA GLY A 193 25.10 10.64 6.21
C GLY A 193 23.69 10.95 6.72
N ALA A 194 23.41 12.19 7.11
CA ALA A 194 22.10 12.62 7.57
C ALA A 194 21.03 12.52 6.46
N SER A 195 21.38 12.90 5.23
CA SER A 195 20.49 12.78 4.08
C SER A 195 20.20 11.32 3.73
N LEU A 196 21.20 10.44 3.78
CA LEU A 196 21.00 9.00 3.55
C LEU A 196 20.11 8.37 4.63
N ALA A 197 20.31 8.75 5.89
CA ALA A 197 19.49 8.30 7.01
C ALA A 197 18.03 8.75 6.90
N ALA A 198 17.75 9.86 6.20
CA ALA A 198 16.40 10.33 5.92
C ALA A 198 15.75 9.63 4.71
N LEU A 199 16.53 9.04 3.79
CA LEU A 199 16.05 8.25 2.65
C LEU A 199 15.64 6.82 3.04
N ILE A 200 16.55 6.13 3.73
CA ILE A 200 16.20 5.08 4.70
C ILE A 200 15.20 5.73 5.68
N ARG A 201 14.34 5.10 6.46
CA ARG A 201 13.39 5.82 7.35
C ARG A 201 12.34 6.74 6.69
N SER A 202 12.47 7.15 5.42
CA SER A 202 11.41 7.87 4.69
C SER A 202 10.11 7.06 4.63
N TRP A 203 10.21 5.74 4.75
CA TRP A 203 9.09 4.81 4.84
C TRP A 203 8.30 4.89 6.16
N GLU A 204 8.83 5.50 7.24
CA GLU A 204 8.14 5.67 8.53
C GLU A 204 7.20 6.90 8.54
N LEU A 205 7.29 7.74 7.52
CA LEU A 205 6.54 8.99 7.43
C LEU A 205 5.05 8.86 7.05
N PRO A 206 4.57 7.81 6.35
CA PRO A 206 3.15 7.60 6.14
C PRO A 206 2.50 7.18 7.47
N ILE A 207 1.77 8.11 8.08
CA ILE A 207 0.97 7.83 9.27
C ILE A 207 -0.46 7.53 8.81
N ARG A 208 -1.10 6.50 9.38
CA ARG A 208 -2.52 6.23 9.11
C ARG A 208 -3.40 7.32 9.72
N THR A 209 -4.46 7.69 9.03
CA THR A 209 -5.49 8.55 9.63
C THR A 209 -6.28 7.77 10.70
N PRO A 210 -7.02 8.43 11.59
CA PRO A 210 -7.89 7.71 12.54
C PRO A 210 -8.85 6.74 11.85
N GLN A 211 -9.36 7.11 10.67
CA GLN A 211 -10.20 6.24 9.84
C GLN A 211 -9.42 5.04 9.29
N GLY A 212 -8.19 5.24 8.82
CA GLY A 212 -7.30 4.16 8.39
C GLY A 212 -6.96 3.18 9.52
N SER A 213 -6.67 3.68 10.71
CA SER A 213 -6.42 2.86 11.90
C SER A 213 -7.65 2.05 12.31
N ALA A 214 -8.84 2.64 12.26
CA ALA A 214 -10.09 1.92 12.54
C ALA A 214 -10.35 0.80 11.53
N ARG A 215 -10.14 1.04 10.24
CA ARG A 215 -10.27 0.00 9.19
C ARG A 215 -9.25 -1.11 9.37
N TRP A 216 -8.01 -0.76 9.72
CA TRP A 216 -6.99 -1.76 9.99
C TRP A 216 -7.37 -2.65 11.18
N ILE A 217 -7.90 -2.08 12.26
CA ILE A 217 -8.38 -2.84 13.43
C ILE A 217 -9.48 -3.83 13.02
N GLN A 218 -10.45 -3.41 12.20
CA GLN A 218 -11.52 -4.28 11.68
C GLN A 218 -10.99 -5.45 10.82
N ILE A 219 -9.93 -5.20 10.05
CA ILE A 219 -9.33 -6.24 9.21
C ILE A 219 -8.53 -7.22 10.07
N GLU A 220 -7.76 -6.72 11.04
CA GLU A 220 -6.99 -7.55 11.97
C GLU A 220 -7.91 -8.37 12.88
N SER A 221 -9.04 -7.80 13.33
CA SER A 221 -10.05 -8.53 14.11
C SER A 221 -10.67 -9.69 13.32
N PHE A 222 -10.97 -9.45 12.04
CA PHE A 222 -11.51 -10.47 11.13
C PHE A 222 -10.47 -11.54 10.79
N ARG A 223 -9.23 -11.16 10.51
CA ARG A 223 -8.13 -12.12 10.27
C ARG A 223 -7.94 -13.08 11.44
N ARG A 224 -8.00 -12.55 12.67
CA ARG A 224 -7.93 -13.36 13.89
C ARG A 224 -9.12 -14.31 14.04
N SER A 225 -10.32 -13.92 13.61
CA SER A 225 -11.49 -14.78 13.69
C SER A 225 -11.42 -15.95 12.70
N ILE A 226 -10.90 -15.73 11.49
CA ILE A 226 -10.59 -16.79 10.52
C ILE A 226 -9.53 -17.74 11.07
N ALA A 227 -8.41 -17.22 11.57
CA ALA A 227 -7.36 -18.06 12.14
C ALA A 227 -7.87 -18.92 13.32
N ALA A 228 -8.76 -18.36 14.15
CA ALA A 228 -9.36 -19.07 15.28
C ALA A 228 -10.47 -20.06 14.89
N SER A 229 -11.08 -19.92 13.71
CA SER A 229 -12.04 -20.90 13.18
C SER A 229 -11.32 -22.06 12.51
N GLU A 230 -10.28 -21.79 11.71
CA GLU A 230 -9.45 -22.82 11.06
C GLU A 230 -8.77 -23.74 12.09
N ALA A 231 -8.20 -23.17 13.16
CA ALA A 231 -7.58 -23.94 14.24
C ALA A 231 -8.55 -24.87 15.00
N ARG A 232 -9.87 -24.66 14.89
CA ARG A 232 -10.89 -25.55 15.47
C ARG A 232 -11.34 -26.68 14.54
N HIS A 233 -10.97 -26.61 13.26
CA HIS A 233 -11.34 -27.59 12.24
C HIS A 233 -10.17 -28.42 11.71
N ALA A 234 -8.95 -28.19 12.20
CA ALA A 234 -7.75 -29.02 11.98
C ALA A 234 -7.60 -30.07 13.08
#